data_AF-F5YA05-F1
#
_entry.id   AF-F5YA05-F1
#
_cell.length_a   1.000
_cell.length_b   1.000
_cell.length_c   1.000
_cell.angle_alpha   90.00
_cell.angle_beta   90.00
_cell.angle_gamma   90.00
#
_symmetry.space_group_name_H-M   'P 1'
#
loop_
_entity.id
_entity.type
_entity.pdbx_description
1 polymer ?
#
loop_
_entity_poly.entity_id
_entity_poly.type
_entity_poly.pdbx_seq_one_letter_code
_entity_poly.pdbx_strand_id
1 'polypeptide(L)'
;MAFVWYALIPTIGAFIVRENWKRFRRRFDNLRSSPLLDYASSHSLDTGPAEFHFAGNFESVTEDKVLWIRSGKLTMPVELDGAYAFMLPNTSEEGIPAAFDPGEEAPERIQWDRIAALTGEAKVFVGGTVAVKNKRRVFVSTPEKSLLVLFYEGGDRFLAIRAIRAGRAKNEYINRFTPYSLILGAFAQIIIALAFFSRPAFREVTVSALTALFIPLLPWVPPGILFTIVYRRLWWRVCILRAYRDLAALLLHYHSPGGESYIAREYLTLPGTFYRKNLPFIIPAGEKRLKDHWHVYGALPVDESGVHEDFPAEPKDKFAVYGALPGDPSLLTRQYNKKANLLEFIAILLLLAGVGINLVFIRTVLSFLGI
;
A
#
# COMPACT_ATOMS: atom_id res chain seq x y z
N MET A 1 -12.69 -11.31 -29.02
CA MET A 1 -13.19 -10.09 -28.34
C MET A 1 -13.38 -10.27 -26.84
N ALA A 2 -14.14 -11.26 -26.37
CA ALA A 2 -14.38 -11.49 -24.93
C ALA A 2 -13.11 -11.53 -24.07
N PHE A 3 -12.06 -12.25 -24.50
CA PHE A 3 -10.77 -12.30 -23.81
C PHE A 3 -10.13 -10.91 -23.60
N VAL A 4 -10.18 -10.04 -24.61
CA VAL A 4 -9.59 -8.69 -24.54
C VAL A 4 -10.28 -7.87 -23.44
N TRP A 5 -11.61 -7.86 -23.46
CA TRP A 5 -12.42 -7.05 -22.55
C TRP A 5 -12.50 -7.62 -21.13
N TYR A 6 -12.61 -8.93 -20.97
CA TYR A 6 -12.87 -9.53 -19.66
C TYR A 6 -11.60 -10.03 -18.95
N ALA A 7 -10.49 -10.24 -19.68
CA ALA A 7 -9.25 -10.72 -19.09
C ALA A 7 -8.08 -9.75 -19.30
N LEU A 8 -7.78 -9.38 -20.56
CA LEU A 8 -6.56 -8.63 -20.87
C LEU A 8 -6.56 -7.22 -20.25
N ILE A 9 -7.60 -6.42 -20.47
CA ILE A 9 -7.68 -5.05 -19.96
C ILE A 9 -7.68 -5.00 -18.42
N PRO A 10 -8.51 -5.77 -17.69
CA PRO A 10 -8.45 -5.82 -16.23
C PRO A 10 -7.08 -6.25 -15.70
N THR A 11 -6.42 -7.21 -16.37
CA THR A 11 -5.08 -7.68 -16.00
C THR A 11 -4.03 -6.58 -16.18
N ILE A 12 -4.03 -5.86 -17.31
CA ILE A 12 -3.16 -4.70 -17.53
C ILE A 12 -3.41 -3.65 -16.44
N GLY A 13 -4.67 -3.36 -16.13
CA GLY A 13 -5.05 -2.46 -15.03
C GLY A 13 -4.47 -2.91 -13.68
N ALA A 14 -4.53 -4.21 -13.37
CA ALA A 14 -3.94 -4.77 -12.15
C ALA A 14 -2.42 -4.59 -12.11
N PHE A 15 -1.71 -4.78 -13.23
CA PHE A 15 -0.28 -4.52 -13.32
C PHE A 15 0.06 -3.04 -13.12
N ILE A 16 -0.74 -2.12 -13.67
CA ILE A 16 -0.55 -0.67 -13.49
C ILE A 16 -0.74 -0.29 -12.01
N VAL A 17 -1.79 -0.79 -11.36
CA VAL A 17 -2.04 -0.55 -9.92
C VAL A 17 -0.88 -1.09 -9.08
N ARG A 18 -0.42 -2.31 -9.37
CA ARG A 18 0.75 -2.93 -8.70
C ARG A 18 2.02 -2.09 -8.87
N GLU A 19 2.28 -1.59 -10.08
CA GLU A 19 3.48 -0.82 -10.38
C GLU A 19 3.45 0.55 -9.70
N ASN A 20 2.29 1.23 -9.70
CA ASN A 20 2.12 2.50 -8.98
C ASN A 20 2.37 2.32 -7.47
N TRP A 21 1.84 1.24 -6.89
CA TRP A 21 2.11 0.90 -5.49
C TRP A 21 3.61 0.66 -5.24
N LYS A 22 4.28 -0.12 -6.09
CA LYS A 22 5.73 -0.35 -5.97
C LYS A 22 6.53 0.95 -6.05
N ARG A 23 6.17 1.87 -6.95
CA ARG A 23 6.82 3.18 -7.09
C ARG A 23 6.63 4.03 -5.85
N PHE A 24 5.39 4.15 -5.37
CA PHE A 24 5.07 4.80 -4.10
C PHE A 24 5.93 4.23 -2.97
N ARG A 25 5.95 2.89 -2.85
CA ARG A 25 6.62 2.19 -1.76
C ARG A 25 8.12 2.44 -1.77
N ARG A 26 8.77 2.26 -2.92
CA ARG A 26 10.19 2.56 -3.11
C ARG A 26 10.50 4.02 -2.77
N ARG A 27 9.65 4.95 -3.23
CA ARG A 27 9.85 6.38 -2.96
C ARG A 27 9.73 6.71 -1.47
N PHE A 28 8.69 6.19 -0.82
CA PHE A 28 8.49 6.35 0.62
C PHE A 28 9.64 5.76 1.43
N ASP A 29 10.09 4.55 1.11
CA ASP A 29 11.22 3.91 1.79
C ASP A 29 12.51 4.71 1.64
N ASN A 30 12.83 5.16 0.41
CA ASN A 30 14.01 5.98 0.15
C ASN A 30 13.97 7.32 0.92
N LEU A 31 12.81 7.96 0.99
CA LEU A 31 12.64 9.25 1.68
C LEU A 31 12.65 9.09 3.20
N ARG A 32 12.09 8.01 3.72
CA ARG A 32 12.17 7.67 5.14
C ARG A 32 13.62 7.43 5.59
N SER A 33 14.48 6.96 4.69
CA SER A 33 15.93 6.84 4.91
C SER A 33 16.73 8.10 4.57
N SER A 34 16.07 9.20 4.21
CA SER A 34 16.74 10.51 4.02
C SER A 34 16.79 11.26 5.35
N PRO A 35 17.72 12.21 5.57
CA PRO A 35 17.81 12.97 6.81
C PRO A 35 16.50 13.71 7.14
N LEU A 36 16.17 13.76 8.43
CA LEU A 36 15.09 14.59 8.95
C LEU A 36 15.50 16.06 8.84
N LEU A 37 14.66 16.88 8.22
CA LEU A 37 14.86 18.32 8.17
C LEU A 37 14.44 18.95 9.50
N ASP A 38 15.43 19.26 10.33
CA ASP A 38 15.27 20.03 11.56
C ASP A 38 15.79 21.47 11.39
N TYR A 39 15.68 22.29 12.44
CA TYR A 39 16.14 23.68 12.38
C TYR A 39 17.65 23.78 12.11
N ALA A 40 18.46 22.89 12.69
CA ALA A 40 19.92 22.90 12.57
C ALA A 40 20.38 22.49 11.16
N SER A 41 19.88 21.36 10.66
CA SER A 41 20.12 20.86 9.31
C SER A 41 19.57 21.81 8.25
N SER A 42 18.44 22.48 8.55
CA SER A 42 17.97 23.55 7.68
C SER A 42 19.10 24.56 7.54
N HIS A 43 19.63 25.16 8.60
CA HIS A 43 20.69 26.17 8.52
C HIS A 43 21.96 25.72 7.81
N SER A 44 22.38 24.47 7.96
CA SER A 44 23.60 23.94 7.34
C SER A 44 23.46 23.54 5.86
N LEU A 45 22.25 23.63 5.27
CA LEU A 45 22.06 23.50 3.82
C LEU A 45 22.67 24.72 3.11
N ASP A 46 23.99 24.68 2.93
CA ASP A 46 24.75 25.58 2.05
C ASP A 46 25.08 24.90 0.71
N THR A 47 24.92 23.57 0.64
CA THR A 47 25.36 22.71 -0.47
C THR A 47 24.19 22.14 -1.27
N GLY A 48 23.73 22.89 -2.28
CA GLY A 48 22.94 22.36 -3.40
C GLY A 48 21.62 21.64 -3.04
N PRO A 49 20.96 21.02 -4.04
CA PRO A 49 19.75 20.25 -3.82
C PRO A 49 20.06 18.92 -3.11
N ALA A 50 19.48 18.71 -1.94
CA ALA A 50 19.59 17.47 -1.17
C ALA A 50 18.22 16.95 -0.75
N GLU A 51 18.11 15.63 -0.54
CA GLU A 51 16.86 14.99 -0.14
C GLU A 51 16.72 14.97 1.38
N PHE A 52 15.55 15.40 1.83
CA PHE A 52 15.16 15.35 3.22
C PHE A 52 13.73 14.82 3.33
N HIS A 53 13.36 14.46 4.55
CA HIS A 53 11.96 14.33 4.92
C HIS A 53 11.63 15.27 6.08
N PHE A 54 10.36 15.65 6.16
CA PHE A 54 9.82 16.55 7.15
C PHE A 54 8.40 16.11 7.49
N ALA A 55 8.01 16.24 8.75
CA ALA A 55 6.64 16.00 9.13
C ALA A 55 6.17 16.99 10.19
N GLY A 56 4.91 17.35 10.09
CA GLY A 56 4.28 18.32 10.96
C GLY A 56 2.79 18.40 10.71
N ASN A 57 2.17 19.45 11.23
CA ASN A 57 0.77 19.73 11.00
C ASN A 57 0.61 20.59 9.75
N PHE A 58 -0.49 20.35 9.03
CA PHE A 58 -0.97 21.24 7.98
C PHE A 58 -1.27 22.61 8.59
N GLU A 59 -0.70 23.68 8.05
CA GLU A 59 -0.93 25.04 8.53
C GLU A 59 -1.83 25.81 7.56
N SER A 60 -1.44 25.88 6.30
CA SER A 60 -2.22 26.56 5.27
C SER A 60 -1.82 26.15 3.86
N VAL A 61 -2.66 26.53 2.91
CA VAL A 61 -2.45 26.36 1.47
C VAL A 61 -2.59 27.72 0.81
N THR A 62 -1.61 28.10 -0.01
CA THR A 62 -1.62 29.34 -0.81
C THR A 62 -2.03 29.05 -2.26
N GLU A 63 -2.59 30.03 -2.96
CA GLU A 63 -3.08 29.92 -4.36
C GLU A 63 -2.02 29.36 -5.33
N ASP A 64 -0.74 29.62 -5.08
CA ASP A 64 0.40 29.16 -5.90
C ASP A 64 0.78 27.68 -5.70
N LYS A 65 -0.16 26.83 -5.26
CA LYS A 65 0.11 25.40 -4.98
C LYS A 65 1.19 25.17 -3.93
N VAL A 66 1.31 26.09 -2.98
CA VAL A 66 2.27 26.00 -1.87
C VAL A 66 1.53 25.55 -0.62
N LEU A 67 1.97 24.41 -0.08
CA LEU A 67 1.52 23.87 1.19
C LEU A 67 2.50 24.28 2.30
N TRP A 68 1.99 24.87 3.37
CA TRP A 68 2.77 25.22 4.55
C TRP A 68 2.59 24.16 5.62
N ILE A 69 3.72 23.58 6.07
CA ILE A 69 3.74 22.54 7.10
C ILE A 69 4.55 23.06 8.29
N ARG A 70 4.01 22.87 9.49
CA ARG A 70 4.63 23.34 10.72
C ARG A 70 4.99 22.18 11.64
N SER A 71 6.23 22.17 12.11
CA SER A 71 6.74 21.22 13.10
C SER A 71 7.53 21.97 14.17
N GLY A 72 6.90 22.18 15.34
CA GLY A 72 7.45 22.98 16.41
C GLY A 72 7.73 24.43 15.98
N LYS A 73 9.01 24.80 15.96
CA LYS A 73 9.49 26.15 15.58
C LYS A 73 9.83 26.28 14.09
N LEU A 74 9.79 25.19 13.32
CA LEU A 74 10.13 25.19 11.91
C LEU A 74 8.86 25.13 11.07
N THR A 75 8.76 26.01 10.07
CA THR A 75 7.67 26.05 9.11
C THR A 75 8.28 25.94 7.71
N MET A 76 7.86 24.94 6.96
CA MET A 76 8.43 24.60 5.66
C MET A 76 7.38 24.77 4.56
N PRO A 77 7.66 25.60 3.54
CA PRO A 77 6.87 25.63 2.32
C PRO A 77 7.17 24.40 1.45
N VAL A 78 6.12 23.89 0.83
CA VAL A 78 6.15 22.71 -0.02
C VAL A 78 5.43 23.03 -1.32
N GLU A 79 6.18 23.06 -2.42
CA GLU A 79 5.64 23.33 -3.76
C GLU A 79 5.08 22.04 -4.34
N LEU A 80 3.75 22.00 -4.53
CA LEU A 80 3.06 20.78 -4.95
C LEU A 80 3.07 20.56 -6.47
N ASP A 81 3.75 21.41 -7.24
CA ASP A 81 3.85 21.21 -8.68
C ASP A 81 4.60 19.91 -9.00
N GLY A 82 3.97 19.05 -9.81
CA GLY A 82 4.47 17.70 -10.09
C GLY A 82 4.60 16.78 -8.86
N ALA A 83 3.99 17.12 -7.72
CA ALA A 83 4.05 16.30 -6.52
C ALA A 83 3.06 15.13 -6.56
N TYR A 84 3.42 14.03 -5.88
CA TYR A 84 2.48 12.95 -5.59
C TYR A 84 1.92 13.12 -4.18
N ALA A 85 0.71 13.68 -4.10
CA ALA A 85 -0.04 13.77 -2.86
C ALA A 85 -0.94 12.55 -2.66
N PHE A 86 -0.85 11.91 -1.49
CA PHE A 86 -1.73 10.82 -1.10
C PHE A 86 -2.35 11.07 0.27
N MET A 87 -3.58 10.61 0.44
CA MET A 87 -4.24 10.57 1.74
C MET A 87 -4.23 9.14 2.27
N LEU A 88 -3.75 8.94 3.49
CA LEU A 88 -3.89 7.67 4.18
C LEU A 88 -5.29 7.58 4.79
N PRO A 89 -5.95 6.41 4.73
CA PRO A 89 -7.26 6.22 5.33
C PRO A 89 -7.20 6.45 6.84
N ASN A 90 -8.28 7.01 7.39
CA ASN A 90 -8.39 7.26 8.80
C ASN A 90 -8.58 5.95 9.57
N THR A 91 -7.74 5.72 10.57
CA THR A 91 -7.85 4.59 11.49
C THR A 91 -8.34 5.14 12.81
N SER A 92 -9.62 4.94 13.10
CA SER A 92 -10.35 5.52 14.24
C SER A 92 -9.86 5.08 15.63
N GLU A 93 -8.79 4.27 15.73
CA GLU A 93 -8.27 3.79 17.01
C GLU A 93 -6.92 4.45 17.32
N GLU A 94 -6.97 5.45 18.19
CA GLU A 94 -5.80 6.01 18.83
C GLU A 94 -5.10 4.96 19.70
N GLY A 95 -3.89 4.57 19.31
CA GLY A 95 -2.91 4.01 20.23
C GLY A 95 -2.93 2.50 20.46
N ILE A 96 -3.90 1.76 19.92
CA ILE A 96 -3.84 0.29 19.87
C ILE A 96 -3.79 -0.12 18.40
N PRO A 97 -2.83 -0.95 17.97
CA PRO A 97 -2.92 -1.53 16.64
C PRO A 97 -4.19 -2.40 16.64
N ALA A 98 -5.28 -1.86 16.07
CA ALA A 98 -6.47 -2.61 15.74
C ALA A 98 -6.07 -3.96 15.13
N ALA A 99 -6.85 -5.01 15.38
CA ALA A 99 -6.64 -6.32 14.80
C ALA A 99 -6.29 -6.14 13.31
N PHE A 100 -5.13 -6.68 12.91
CA PHE A 100 -4.51 -6.37 11.62
C PHE A 100 -5.53 -6.51 10.49
N ASP A 101 -6.07 -5.38 10.02
CA ASP A 101 -6.96 -5.35 8.87
C ASP A 101 -6.17 -4.83 7.66
N PRO A 102 -5.70 -5.72 6.79
CA PRO A 102 -5.05 -5.33 5.54
C PRO A 102 -6.06 -4.80 4.50
N GLY A 103 -7.30 -4.56 4.93
CA GLY A 103 -8.42 -3.99 4.18
C GLY A 103 -8.67 -2.51 4.47
N GLU A 104 -7.69 -1.75 4.93
CA GLU A 104 -7.76 -0.30 4.75
C GLU A 104 -7.78 0.05 3.25
N GLU A 105 -8.39 1.19 2.89
CA GLU A 105 -8.42 1.65 1.51
C GLU A 105 -7.01 2.00 1.02
N ALA A 106 -6.73 1.73 -0.26
CA ALA A 106 -5.47 2.16 -0.86
C ALA A 106 -5.30 3.67 -0.70
N PRO A 107 -4.08 4.19 -0.45
CA PRO A 107 -3.84 5.62 -0.36
C PRO A 107 -4.43 6.30 -1.58
N GLU A 108 -5.41 7.17 -1.36
CA GLU A 108 -6.06 7.84 -2.47
C GLU A 108 -5.09 8.92 -2.94
N ARG A 109 -4.75 8.88 -4.23
CA ARG A 109 -4.02 10.00 -4.85
C ARG A 109 -4.99 11.17 -4.94
N ILE A 110 -4.70 12.23 -4.20
CA ILE A 110 -5.53 13.42 -4.17
C ILE A 110 -5.03 14.47 -5.16
N GLN A 111 -5.98 15.16 -5.79
CA GLN A 111 -5.71 16.34 -6.59
C GLN A 111 -5.62 17.57 -5.68
N TRP A 112 -4.93 18.60 -6.16
CA TRP A 112 -4.73 19.86 -5.46
C TRP A 112 -6.03 20.46 -4.91
N ASP A 113 -7.09 20.46 -5.72
CA ASP A 113 -8.36 21.08 -5.38
C ASP A 113 -9.01 20.44 -4.13
N ARG A 114 -8.72 19.16 -3.85
CA ARG A 114 -9.17 18.48 -2.63
C ARG A 114 -8.29 18.79 -1.41
N ILE A 115 -7.03 19.14 -1.61
CA ILE A 115 -6.10 19.51 -0.53
C ILE A 115 -6.53 20.82 0.11
N ALA A 116 -7.00 21.78 -0.69
CA ALA A 116 -7.47 23.08 -0.20
C ALA A 116 -8.69 22.97 0.74
N ALA A 117 -9.43 21.85 0.69
CA ALA A 117 -10.57 21.58 1.56
C ALA A 117 -10.20 20.87 2.88
N LEU A 118 -8.94 20.50 3.08
CA LEU A 118 -8.49 19.85 4.31
C LEU A 118 -8.48 20.83 5.49
N THR A 119 -8.89 20.34 6.66
CA THR A 119 -8.93 21.13 7.90
C THR A 119 -7.55 21.20 8.57
N GLY A 120 -7.34 22.23 9.39
CA GLY A 120 -6.07 22.60 10.05
C GLY A 120 -5.44 21.57 10.99
N GLU A 121 -6.06 20.40 11.19
CA GLU A 121 -5.56 19.37 12.12
C GLU A 121 -4.92 18.18 11.40
N ALA A 122 -4.98 18.13 10.07
CA ALA A 122 -4.35 17.06 9.29
C ALA A 122 -2.83 17.08 9.48
N LYS A 123 -2.23 15.91 9.72
CA LYS A 123 -0.78 15.78 9.72
C LYS A 123 -0.27 15.51 8.33
N VAL A 124 0.92 16.00 8.04
CA VAL A 124 1.54 15.88 6.73
C VAL A 124 2.96 15.38 6.90
N PHE A 125 3.30 14.33 6.17
CA PHE A 125 4.66 13.90 5.91
C PHE A 125 5.04 14.30 4.50
N VAL A 126 6.19 14.92 4.35
CA VAL A 126 6.75 15.32 3.06
C VAL A 126 8.16 14.79 2.95
N GLY A 127 8.49 14.22 1.80
CA GLY A 127 9.86 13.88 1.48
C GLY A 127 10.20 14.20 0.04
N GLY A 128 11.36 14.80 -0.17
CA GLY A 128 11.82 15.20 -1.49
C GLY A 128 13.05 16.09 -1.42
N THR A 129 13.34 16.73 -2.54
CA THR A 129 14.47 17.65 -2.64
C THR A 129 14.12 18.98 -1.99
N VAL A 130 15.00 19.47 -1.13
CA VAL A 130 14.95 20.84 -0.59
C VAL A 130 15.83 21.73 -1.45
N ALA A 131 15.26 22.81 -1.97
CA ALA A 131 15.96 23.81 -2.77
C ALA A 131 15.77 25.21 -2.18
N VAL A 132 16.72 26.11 -2.46
CA VAL A 132 16.60 27.52 -2.08
C VAL A 132 15.94 28.29 -3.23
N LYS A 133 14.72 28.78 -3.01
CA LYS A 133 14.00 29.68 -3.92
C LYS A 133 13.68 30.98 -3.20
N ASN A 134 14.02 32.14 -3.78
CA ASN A 134 13.74 33.46 -3.19
C ASN A 134 14.24 33.62 -1.74
N LYS A 135 15.47 33.14 -1.45
CA LYS A 135 16.08 33.12 -0.10
C LYS A 135 15.31 32.28 0.94
N ARG A 136 14.37 31.43 0.50
CA ARG A 136 13.62 30.49 1.36
C ARG A 136 13.93 29.06 0.94
N ARG A 137 13.96 28.15 1.90
CA ARG A 137 14.10 26.71 1.65
C ARG A 137 12.72 26.13 1.39
N VAL A 138 12.56 25.44 0.27
CA VAL A 138 11.28 24.92 -0.21
C VAL A 138 11.47 23.46 -0.63
N PHE A 139 10.52 22.61 -0.25
CA PHE A 139 10.44 21.26 -0.83
C PHE A 139 9.89 21.34 -2.25
N VAL A 140 10.61 20.76 -3.20
CA VAL A 140 10.27 20.83 -4.63
C VAL A 140 10.30 19.45 -5.28
N SER A 141 9.45 19.25 -6.28
CA SER A 141 9.53 18.09 -7.17
C SER A 141 10.56 18.38 -8.27
N THR A 142 11.40 17.39 -8.59
CA THR A 142 12.33 17.47 -9.73
C THR A 142 11.99 16.40 -10.77
N PRO A 143 12.39 16.55 -12.05
CA PRO A 143 12.13 15.55 -13.07
C PRO A 143 12.66 14.15 -12.73
N GLU A 144 13.80 14.10 -12.02
CA GLU A 144 14.43 12.85 -11.59
C GLU A 144 13.84 12.29 -10.29
N LYS A 145 13.50 13.18 -9.35
CA LYS A 145 13.07 12.83 -8.00
C LYS A 145 11.79 13.56 -7.63
N SER A 146 10.68 12.83 -7.71
CA SER A 146 9.37 13.38 -7.41
C SER A 146 9.17 13.62 -5.91
N LEU A 147 8.54 14.74 -5.57
CA LEU A 147 8.10 15.04 -4.21
C LEU A 147 6.97 14.08 -3.79
N LEU A 148 7.08 13.50 -2.59
CA LEU A 148 6.03 12.69 -1.98
C LEU A 148 5.40 13.48 -0.82
N VAL A 149 4.08 13.61 -0.84
CA VAL A 149 3.29 14.25 0.21
C VAL A 149 2.25 13.26 0.71
N LEU A 150 2.21 13.02 2.01
CA LEU A 150 1.34 12.08 2.68
C LEU A 150 0.52 12.80 3.75
N PHE A 151 -0.79 12.84 3.57
CA PHE A 151 -1.73 13.30 4.59
C PHE A 151 -2.16 12.12 5.45
N TYR A 152 -2.14 12.30 6.77
CA TYR A 152 -2.48 11.25 7.72
C TYR A 152 -3.04 11.84 9.02
N GLU A 153 -3.73 11.01 9.78
CA GLU A 153 -4.22 11.34 11.13
C GLU A 153 -3.51 10.49 12.19
N GLY A 154 -3.66 10.77 13.49
CA GLY A 154 -3.08 9.93 14.56
C GLY A 154 -1.57 10.04 14.77
N GLY A 155 -0.96 9.06 15.45
CA GLY A 155 0.44 9.10 15.89
C GLY A 155 1.48 8.92 14.77
N ASP A 156 2.53 9.75 14.76
CA ASP A 156 3.57 9.73 13.70
C ASP A 156 4.33 8.40 13.67
N ARG A 157 4.53 7.76 14.84
CA ARG A 157 5.18 6.44 14.99
C ARG A 157 4.49 5.32 14.21
N PHE A 158 3.20 5.49 13.90
CA PHE A 158 2.43 4.51 13.12
C PHE A 158 2.39 4.86 11.63
N LEU A 159 2.97 5.98 11.20
CA LEU A 159 2.90 6.41 9.80
C LEU A 159 3.50 5.36 8.86
N ALA A 160 4.72 4.89 9.13
CA ALA A 160 5.39 3.93 8.26
C ALA A 160 4.59 2.62 8.14
N ILE A 161 4.08 2.13 9.27
CA ILE A 161 3.26 0.91 9.33
C ILE A 161 1.96 1.11 8.54
N ARG A 162 1.27 2.24 8.72
CA ARG A 162 0.02 2.55 8.02
C ARG A 162 0.24 2.78 6.54
N ALA A 163 1.30 3.48 6.15
CA ALA A 163 1.66 3.65 4.74
C ALA A 163 1.89 2.29 4.05
N ILE A 164 2.50 1.32 4.76
CA ILE A 164 2.67 -0.05 4.26
C ILE A 164 1.36 -0.81 4.18
N ARG A 165 0.50 -0.69 5.21
CA ARG A 165 -0.79 -1.39 5.30
C ARG A 165 -1.79 -0.85 4.30
N ALA A 166 -2.06 0.44 4.35
CA ALA A 166 -3.01 1.14 3.49
C ALA A 166 -2.65 0.90 2.03
N GLY A 167 -1.36 0.89 1.70
CA GLY A 167 -0.82 0.78 0.36
C GLY A 167 -1.39 -0.21 -0.66
N ARG A 168 -2.12 -1.23 -0.22
CA ARG A 168 -2.62 -2.27 -1.10
C ARG A 168 -4.10 -2.11 -1.39
N ALA A 169 -4.43 -2.09 -2.67
CA ALA A 169 -5.80 -2.22 -3.13
C ALA A 169 -6.40 -3.55 -2.63
N LYS A 170 -7.60 -3.49 -2.04
CA LYS A 170 -8.39 -4.67 -1.63
C LYS A 170 -8.49 -5.71 -2.75
N ASN A 171 -8.62 -5.24 -3.99
CA ASN A 171 -8.59 -6.07 -5.18
C ASN A 171 -7.90 -5.33 -6.33
N GLU A 172 -6.76 -5.85 -6.80
CA GLU A 172 -6.00 -5.26 -7.91
C GLU A 172 -6.73 -5.43 -9.27
N TYR A 173 -7.58 -6.46 -9.38
CA TYR A 173 -8.33 -6.79 -10.60
C TYR A 173 -9.64 -6.00 -10.75
N ILE A 174 -10.13 -5.38 -9.68
CA ILE A 174 -11.22 -4.39 -9.72
C ILE A 174 -10.57 -3.02 -9.63
N ASN A 175 -10.17 -2.49 -10.77
CA ASN A 175 -9.54 -1.18 -10.89
C ASN A 175 -10.44 -0.23 -11.69
N ARG A 176 -10.01 1.03 -11.84
CA ARG A 176 -10.75 2.08 -12.57
C ARG A 176 -11.14 1.70 -14.00
N PHE A 177 -10.43 0.78 -14.65
CA PHE A 177 -10.71 0.35 -16.01
C PHE A 177 -11.72 -0.80 -16.07
N THR A 178 -11.86 -1.57 -15.00
CA THR A 178 -12.72 -2.76 -14.96
C THR A 178 -14.17 -2.43 -15.34
N PRO A 179 -14.85 -1.41 -14.78
CA PRO A 179 -16.24 -1.09 -15.15
C PRO A 179 -16.41 -0.79 -16.64
N TYR A 180 -15.54 0.05 -17.21
CA TYR A 180 -15.57 0.38 -18.64
C TYR A 180 -15.35 -0.85 -19.51
N SER A 181 -14.40 -1.69 -19.11
CA SER A 181 -14.07 -2.93 -19.83
C SER A 181 -15.24 -3.91 -19.82
N LEU A 182 -15.97 -4.03 -18.71
CA LEU A 182 -17.15 -4.88 -18.61
C LEU A 182 -18.29 -4.37 -19.51
N ILE A 183 -18.58 -3.05 -19.48
CA ILE A 183 -19.65 -2.43 -20.27
C ILE A 183 -19.36 -2.55 -21.77
N LEU A 184 -18.16 -2.14 -22.21
CA LEU A 184 -17.78 -2.20 -23.62
C LEU A 184 -17.67 -3.63 -24.11
N GLY A 185 -17.18 -4.56 -23.27
CA GLY A 185 -17.15 -5.98 -23.57
C GLY A 185 -18.54 -6.56 -23.80
N ALA A 186 -19.48 -6.25 -22.92
CA ALA A 186 -20.87 -6.70 -23.03
C ALA A 186 -21.54 -6.13 -24.29
N PHE A 187 -21.38 -4.84 -24.53
CA PHE A 187 -21.90 -4.18 -25.72
C PHE A 187 -21.33 -4.80 -27.01
N ALA A 188 -20.01 -5.07 -27.05
CA ALA A 188 -19.38 -5.74 -28.18
C ALA A 188 -19.93 -7.16 -28.41
N GLN A 189 -20.22 -7.92 -27.34
CA GLN A 189 -20.83 -9.25 -27.48
C GLN A 189 -22.27 -9.16 -28.04
N ILE A 190 -23.06 -8.17 -27.62
CA ILE A 190 -24.42 -7.94 -28.13
C ILE A 190 -24.37 -7.64 -29.63
N ILE A 191 -23.48 -6.74 -30.07
CA ILE A 191 -23.33 -6.40 -31.50
C ILE A 191 -22.96 -7.64 -32.32
N ILE A 192 -22.00 -8.44 -31.84
CA ILE A 192 -21.59 -9.67 -32.53
C ILE A 192 -22.77 -10.63 -32.62
N ALA A 193 -23.50 -10.86 -31.52
CA ALA A 193 -24.66 -11.74 -31.51
C ALA A 193 -25.72 -11.25 -32.51
N LEU A 194 -26.10 -9.97 -32.48
CA LEU A 194 -27.10 -9.40 -33.38
C LEU A 194 -26.69 -9.46 -34.86
N ALA A 195 -25.42 -9.21 -35.17
CA ALA A 195 -24.91 -9.22 -36.55
C ALA A 195 -24.93 -10.62 -37.19
N PHE A 196 -24.79 -11.67 -36.37
CA PHE A 196 -24.70 -13.05 -36.85
C PHE A 196 -25.95 -13.90 -36.53
N PHE A 197 -26.90 -13.39 -35.74
CA PHE A 197 -28.09 -14.13 -35.29
C PHE A 197 -28.92 -14.69 -36.46
N SER A 198 -29.12 -13.91 -37.52
CA SER A 198 -29.93 -14.32 -38.67
C SER A 198 -29.23 -15.31 -39.61
N ARG A 199 -27.97 -15.69 -39.36
CA ARG A 199 -27.16 -16.50 -40.26
C ARG A 199 -26.84 -17.86 -39.64
N PRO A 200 -27.49 -18.96 -40.08
CA PRO A 200 -27.29 -20.30 -39.52
C PRO A 200 -25.82 -20.75 -39.50
N ALA A 201 -25.04 -20.37 -40.51
CA ALA A 201 -23.62 -20.70 -40.62
C ALA A 201 -22.75 -20.14 -39.47
N PHE A 202 -23.21 -19.10 -38.78
CA PHE A 202 -22.47 -18.44 -37.70
C PHE A 202 -23.08 -18.71 -36.32
N ARG A 203 -23.91 -19.75 -36.19
CA ARG A 203 -24.59 -20.09 -34.93
C ARG A 203 -23.62 -20.23 -33.75
N GLU A 204 -22.49 -20.93 -33.91
CA GLU A 204 -21.48 -21.09 -32.86
C GLU A 204 -20.87 -19.76 -32.40
N VAL A 205 -20.73 -18.80 -33.32
CA VAL A 205 -20.24 -17.45 -33.00
C VAL A 205 -21.28 -16.71 -32.16
N THR A 206 -22.55 -16.78 -32.56
CA THR A 206 -23.68 -16.18 -31.83
C THR A 206 -23.80 -16.78 -30.42
N VAL A 207 -23.79 -18.11 -30.29
CA VAL A 207 -23.84 -18.81 -28.99
C VAL A 207 -22.63 -18.45 -28.12
N SER A 208 -21.44 -18.37 -28.69
CA SER A 208 -20.23 -17.99 -27.96
C SER A 208 -20.29 -16.53 -27.48
N ALA A 209 -20.79 -15.61 -28.32
CA ALA A 209 -20.95 -14.20 -27.96
C ALA A 209 -22.00 -14.03 -26.85
N LEU A 210 -23.15 -14.69 -26.97
CA LEU A 210 -24.19 -14.70 -25.94
C LEU A 210 -23.70 -15.33 -24.65
N THR A 211 -22.95 -16.43 -24.71
CA THR A 211 -22.32 -17.03 -23.51
C THR A 211 -21.35 -16.04 -22.86
N ALA A 212 -20.51 -15.38 -23.68
CA ALA A 212 -19.53 -14.42 -23.18
C ALA A 212 -20.17 -13.17 -22.55
N LEU A 213 -21.37 -12.77 -22.99
CA LEU A 213 -22.14 -11.68 -22.39
C LEU A 213 -22.38 -11.88 -20.88
N PHE A 214 -22.53 -13.13 -20.46
CA PHE A 214 -22.78 -13.49 -19.06
C PHE A 214 -21.51 -13.58 -18.20
N ILE A 215 -20.30 -13.51 -18.78
CA ILE A 215 -19.03 -13.60 -18.04
C ILE A 215 -18.98 -12.74 -16.78
N PRO A 216 -19.38 -11.45 -16.79
CA PRO A 216 -19.36 -10.60 -15.61
C PRO A 216 -20.29 -11.07 -14.48
N LEU A 217 -21.33 -11.82 -14.82
CA LEU A 217 -22.34 -12.32 -13.89
C LEU A 217 -21.99 -13.71 -13.33
N LEU A 218 -21.08 -14.45 -13.97
CA LEU A 218 -20.75 -15.82 -13.56
C LEU A 218 -20.27 -15.96 -12.11
N PRO A 219 -19.47 -15.04 -11.54
CA PRO A 219 -19.09 -15.14 -10.13
C PRO A 219 -20.30 -15.12 -9.17
N TRP A 220 -21.45 -14.61 -9.63
CA TRP A 220 -22.67 -14.40 -8.86
C TRP A 220 -23.75 -15.46 -9.08
N VAL A 221 -23.49 -16.48 -9.91
CA VAL A 221 -24.42 -17.58 -10.17
C VAL A 221 -23.92 -18.86 -9.48
N PRO A 222 -24.76 -19.71 -8.85
CA PRO A 222 -24.33 -20.99 -8.30
C PRO A 222 -23.80 -21.96 -9.39
N PRO A 223 -22.71 -22.71 -9.15
CA PRO A 223 -21.88 -22.76 -7.92
C PRO A 223 -20.82 -21.65 -7.78
N GLY A 224 -20.65 -20.78 -8.79
CA GLY A 224 -19.69 -19.67 -8.80
C GLY A 224 -19.68 -18.76 -7.56
N ILE A 225 -20.82 -18.55 -6.90
CA ILE A 225 -20.90 -17.79 -5.62
C ILE A 225 -20.00 -18.43 -4.56
N LEU A 226 -20.07 -19.76 -4.41
CA LEU A 226 -19.30 -20.50 -3.40
C LEU A 226 -17.80 -20.36 -3.66
N PHE A 227 -17.38 -20.52 -4.92
CA PHE A 227 -15.99 -20.30 -5.33
C PHE A 227 -15.54 -18.86 -5.08
N THR A 228 -16.40 -17.88 -5.35
CA THR A 228 -16.12 -16.46 -5.12
C THR A 228 -15.96 -16.15 -3.62
N ILE A 229 -16.77 -16.74 -2.74
CA ILE A 229 -16.63 -16.58 -1.29
C ILE A 229 -15.29 -17.14 -0.81
N VAL A 230 -14.92 -18.35 -1.25
CA VAL A 230 -13.63 -18.97 -0.89
C VAL A 230 -12.46 -18.15 -1.46
N TYR A 231 -12.56 -17.73 -2.72
CA TYR A 231 -11.60 -16.83 -3.36
C TYR A 231 -11.38 -15.56 -2.52
N ARG A 232 -12.46 -14.85 -2.12
CA ARG A 232 -12.35 -13.61 -1.32
C ARG A 232 -11.67 -13.86 0.02
N ARG A 233 -11.98 -14.98 0.70
CA ARG A 233 -11.34 -15.35 1.98
C ARG A 233 -9.84 -15.63 1.80
N LEU A 234 -9.46 -16.38 0.76
CA LEU A 234 -8.06 -16.66 0.47
C LEU A 234 -7.31 -15.39 0.04
N TRP A 235 -7.93 -14.56 -0.80
CA TRP A 235 -7.36 -13.30 -1.26
C TRP A 235 -7.11 -12.34 -0.10
N TRP A 236 -8.04 -12.23 0.85
CA TRP A 236 -7.81 -11.46 2.07
C TRP A 236 -6.59 -11.99 2.84
N ARG A 237 -6.45 -13.30 3.02
CA ARG A 237 -5.25 -13.92 3.63
C ARG A 237 -3.97 -13.63 2.85
N VAL A 238 -4.02 -13.57 1.52
CA VAL A 238 -2.88 -13.17 0.68
C VAL A 238 -2.48 -11.74 0.98
N CYS A 239 -3.43 -10.80 1.05
CA CYS A 239 -3.17 -9.41 1.42
C CYS A 239 -2.53 -9.30 2.81
N ILE A 240 -3.04 -10.07 3.78
CA ILE A 240 -2.48 -10.16 5.14
C ILE A 240 -0.99 -10.52 5.09
N LEU A 241 -0.67 -11.65 4.46
CA LEU A 241 0.69 -12.20 4.43
C LEU A 241 1.65 -11.27 3.69
N ARG A 242 1.20 -10.62 2.63
CA ARG A 242 2.03 -9.66 1.89
C ARG A 242 2.30 -8.39 2.68
N ALA A 243 1.33 -7.90 3.45
CA ALA A 243 1.56 -6.77 4.34
C ALA A 243 2.52 -7.15 5.48
N TYR A 244 2.43 -8.35 6.06
CA TYR A 244 3.45 -8.85 7.00
C TYR A 244 4.84 -8.99 6.37
N ARG A 245 4.93 -9.51 5.15
CA ARG A 245 6.18 -9.55 4.39
C ARG A 245 6.77 -8.14 4.25
N ASP A 246 5.94 -7.17 3.85
CA ASP A 246 6.40 -5.80 3.59
C ASP A 246 6.83 -5.10 4.90
N LEU A 247 6.16 -5.38 6.02
CA LEU A 247 6.56 -4.90 7.35
C LEU A 247 7.84 -5.59 7.88
N ALA A 248 8.02 -6.89 7.64
CA ALA A 248 9.26 -7.57 7.97
C ALA A 248 10.43 -7.03 7.16
N ALA A 249 10.20 -6.73 5.87
CA ALA A 249 11.20 -6.13 5.00
C ALA A 249 11.55 -4.67 5.38
N LEU A 250 10.62 -3.92 5.99
CA LEU A 250 10.90 -2.58 6.51
C LEU A 250 12.06 -2.61 7.52
N LEU A 251 12.06 -3.62 8.39
CA LEU A 251 13.06 -3.78 9.45
C LEU A 251 14.43 -4.22 8.94
N LEU A 252 14.54 -4.71 7.70
CA LEU A 252 15.83 -4.99 7.05
C LEU A 252 16.56 -3.70 6.64
N HIS A 253 15.83 -2.60 6.47
CA HIS A 253 16.37 -1.30 6.05
C HIS A 253 16.51 -0.34 7.23
N TYR A 254 17.01 -0.85 8.36
CA TYR A 254 17.31 -0.03 9.53
C TYR A 254 18.60 0.76 9.25
N HIS A 255 18.44 1.96 8.67
CA HIS A 255 19.51 2.93 8.56
C HIS A 255 19.11 4.17 9.33
N SER A 256 20.10 4.83 9.94
CA SER A 256 19.91 6.07 10.67
C SER A 256 20.31 7.26 9.82
N PRO A 257 19.35 7.96 9.22
CA PRO A 257 19.67 9.18 8.51
C PRO A 257 19.87 10.38 9.45
N GLY A 258 19.52 10.26 10.73
CA GLY A 258 19.60 11.32 11.74
C GLY A 258 20.84 11.32 12.62
N GLY A 259 21.83 10.47 12.33
CA GLY A 259 23.07 10.37 13.12
C GLY A 259 22.93 9.61 14.44
N GLU A 260 21.75 9.13 14.81
CA GLU A 260 21.57 8.22 15.95
C GLU A 260 22.14 6.84 15.62
N SER A 261 22.81 6.17 16.54
CA SER A 261 23.21 4.76 16.32
C SER A 261 21.98 3.87 16.41
N TYR A 262 21.66 3.08 15.38
CA TYR A 262 20.56 2.11 15.44
C TYR A 262 21.10 0.72 15.71
N ILE A 263 20.33 -0.04 16.49
CA ILE A 263 20.67 -1.41 16.84
C ILE A 263 19.50 -2.36 16.59
N ALA A 264 19.86 -3.57 16.21
CA ALA A 264 18.99 -4.74 16.23
C ALA A 264 19.54 -5.70 17.29
N ARG A 265 18.76 -6.00 18.33
CA ARG A 265 19.15 -6.94 19.38
C ARG A 265 18.23 -8.14 19.40
N GLU A 266 18.82 -9.30 19.70
CA GLU A 266 18.14 -10.58 19.76
C GLU A 266 17.83 -10.96 21.22
N TYR A 267 16.62 -11.44 21.49
CA TYR A 267 16.14 -11.82 22.81
C TYR A 267 15.44 -13.18 22.78
N LEU A 268 15.69 -14.05 23.75
CA LEU A 268 14.95 -15.31 23.89
C LEU A 268 13.46 -15.05 24.20
N THR A 269 13.19 -14.09 25.07
CA THR A 269 11.83 -13.67 25.45
C THR A 269 11.74 -12.16 25.43
N LEU A 270 10.63 -11.63 24.89
CA LEU A 270 10.32 -10.21 24.99
C LEU A 270 10.18 -9.84 26.48
N PRO A 271 10.94 -8.85 26.98
CA PRO A 271 10.80 -8.37 28.34
C PRO A 271 9.37 -7.94 28.64
N GLY A 272 8.85 -8.22 29.84
CA GLY A 272 7.50 -7.80 30.25
C GLY A 272 7.30 -6.27 30.20
N THR A 273 8.37 -5.48 30.31
CA THR A 273 8.36 -4.02 30.17
C THR A 273 7.97 -3.55 28.76
N PHE A 274 8.19 -4.37 27.73
CA PHE A 274 7.85 -4.05 26.35
C PHE A 274 6.35 -4.10 26.05
N TYR A 275 5.60 -4.98 26.73
CA TYR A 275 4.14 -4.98 26.66
C TYR A 275 3.53 -3.71 27.25
N ARG A 276 4.25 -3.00 28.15
CA ARG A 276 3.80 -1.73 28.75
C ARG A 276 4.22 -0.49 27.96
N LYS A 277 5.28 -0.55 27.14
CA LYS A 277 5.85 0.62 26.43
C LYS A 277 5.25 0.91 25.05
N ASN A 278 4.10 0.33 24.68
CA ASN A 278 3.42 0.60 23.41
C ASN A 278 4.33 0.50 22.18
N LEU A 279 4.98 -0.66 21.99
CA LEU A 279 5.64 -0.95 20.72
C LEU A 279 4.66 -0.66 19.57
N PRO A 280 5.05 0.15 18.58
CA PRO A 280 4.11 0.54 17.54
C PRO A 280 3.70 -0.66 16.69
N PHE A 281 4.46 -1.77 16.75
CA PHE A 281 4.15 -2.97 15.99
C PHE A 281 4.87 -4.24 16.47
N ILE A 282 4.08 -5.31 16.54
CA ILE A 282 4.50 -6.70 16.72
C ILE A 282 3.86 -7.49 15.57
N ILE A 283 4.63 -8.14 14.68
CA ILE A 283 4.03 -9.10 13.74
C ILE A 283 3.48 -10.25 14.57
N PRO A 284 2.20 -10.62 14.43
CA PRO A 284 1.70 -11.82 15.10
C PRO A 284 2.55 -13.00 14.65
N ALA A 285 3.23 -13.62 15.62
CA ALA A 285 3.94 -14.86 15.39
C ALA A 285 2.97 -15.81 14.70
N GLY A 286 3.28 -16.22 13.46
CA GLY A 286 2.43 -17.17 12.75
C GLY A 286 2.16 -18.40 13.63
N GLU A 287 1.06 -19.11 13.36
CA GLU A 287 0.50 -20.20 14.18
C GLU A 287 1.49 -21.32 14.58
N LYS A 288 2.69 -21.39 13.98
CA LYS A 288 3.75 -22.29 14.41
C LYS A 288 4.97 -21.48 14.83
N ARG A 289 5.20 -21.52 16.15
CA ARG A 289 6.35 -20.97 16.89
C ARG A 289 7.67 -21.18 16.12
N LEU A 290 8.13 -20.16 15.39
CA LEU A 290 9.57 -19.89 15.18
C LEU A 290 10.09 -19.14 16.43
N LYS A 291 9.76 -19.65 17.62
CA LYS A 291 9.99 -18.96 18.90
C LYS A 291 11.29 -19.43 19.53
N ASP A 292 12.39 -19.21 18.84
CA ASP A 292 13.69 -19.33 19.50
C ASP A 292 14.17 -17.92 19.90
N HIS A 293 13.91 -16.89 19.08
CA HIS A 293 14.35 -15.53 19.39
C HIS A 293 13.45 -14.41 18.83
N TRP A 294 13.53 -13.24 19.45
CA TRP A 294 12.91 -11.98 19.07
C TRP A 294 13.97 -11.00 18.63
N HIS A 295 13.79 -10.34 17.49
CA HIS A 295 14.63 -9.23 17.08
C HIS A 295 13.91 -7.91 17.39
N VAL A 296 14.51 -7.07 18.23
CA VAL A 296 14.01 -5.75 18.58
C VAL A 296 14.90 -4.70 17.93
N TYR A 297 14.26 -3.73 17.29
CA TYR A 297 14.90 -2.67 16.51
C TYR A 297 14.58 -1.31 17.13
N GLY A 298 15.57 -0.44 17.22
CA GLY A 298 15.41 0.92 17.71
C GLY A 298 16.74 1.68 17.77
N ALA A 299 16.71 2.84 18.42
CA ALA A 299 17.91 3.62 18.68
C ALA A 299 18.73 2.97 19.81
N LEU A 300 20.05 3.07 19.73
CA LEU A 300 20.95 2.72 20.82
C LEU A 300 20.80 3.79 21.91
N PRO A 301 20.32 3.42 23.11
CA PRO A 301 20.29 4.37 24.22
C PRO A 301 21.72 4.76 24.57
N VAL A 302 21.96 6.07 24.67
CA VAL A 302 23.16 6.66 25.24
C VAL A 302 22.71 7.26 26.56
N ASP A 303 23.01 6.58 27.67
CA ASP A 303 22.80 7.16 29.00
C ASP A 303 23.82 8.30 29.24
N GLU A 304 23.50 9.23 30.14
CA GLU A 304 24.38 10.36 30.52
C GLU A 304 25.72 9.87 31.09
N SER A 305 25.74 8.64 31.62
CA SER A 305 26.94 7.94 32.12
C SER A 305 27.73 7.19 31.04
N GLY A 306 27.27 7.20 29.78
CA GLY A 306 27.86 6.42 28.68
C GLY A 306 27.61 4.91 28.78
N VAL A 307 26.78 4.46 29.73
CA VAL A 307 26.42 3.05 29.88
C VAL A 307 25.31 2.71 28.88
N HIS A 308 25.55 1.72 28.03
CA HIS A 308 24.55 1.24 27.10
C HIS A 308 23.49 0.44 27.84
N GLU A 309 22.24 0.89 27.85
CA GLU A 309 21.15 0.00 28.28
C GLU A 309 21.06 -1.20 27.32
N ASP A 310 20.61 -2.32 27.86
CA ASP A 310 20.52 -3.57 27.09
C ASP A 310 19.40 -3.59 26.05
N PHE A 311 18.60 -2.52 25.95
CA PHE A 311 17.38 -2.47 25.17
C PHE A 311 17.34 -1.30 24.18
N PRO A 312 16.90 -1.52 22.93
CA PRO A 312 16.70 -0.42 21.99
C PRO A 312 15.65 0.58 22.48
N ALA A 313 16.00 1.86 22.45
CA ALA A 313 15.13 2.99 22.78
C ALA A 313 14.28 3.41 21.57
N GLU A 314 13.23 4.18 21.85
CA GLU A 314 12.44 4.84 20.80
C GLU A 314 13.32 5.89 20.10
N PRO A 315 13.41 5.87 18.76
CA PRO A 315 14.20 6.84 18.03
C PRO A 315 13.61 8.24 18.05
N LYS A 316 14.46 9.28 17.95
CA LYS A 316 13.97 10.66 17.81
C LYS A 316 13.26 10.88 16.48
N ASP A 317 13.79 10.27 15.42
CA ASP A 317 13.08 10.21 14.14
C ASP A 317 11.91 9.24 14.26
N LYS A 318 10.70 9.79 14.36
CA LYS A 318 9.45 9.05 14.49
C LYS A 318 9.12 8.17 13.27
N PHE A 319 9.82 8.36 12.14
CA PHE A 319 9.67 7.57 10.92
C PHE A 319 10.71 6.47 10.81
N ALA A 320 11.71 6.49 11.68
CA ALA A 320 12.63 5.38 11.78
C ALA A 320 11.96 4.15 12.39
N VAL A 321 12.57 3.00 12.14
CA VAL A 321 11.94 1.75 12.49
C VAL A 321 12.13 1.47 13.98
N TYR A 322 11.01 1.33 14.69
CA TYR A 322 10.97 0.88 16.08
C TYR A 322 9.96 -0.25 16.19
N GLY A 323 10.38 -1.44 16.62
CA GLY A 323 9.53 -2.62 16.51
C GLY A 323 10.18 -3.92 16.96
N ALA A 324 9.36 -4.97 17.12
CA ALA A 324 9.84 -6.31 17.44
C ALA A 324 9.30 -7.37 16.46
N LEU A 325 10.16 -8.32 16.09
CA LEU A 325 9.83 -9.46 15.23
C LEU A 325 10.15 -10.80 15.88
N PRO A 326 9.29 -11.82 15.71
CA PRO A 326 9.59 -13.19 16.12
C PRO A 326 10.45 -13.88 15.06
N GLY A 327 11.78 -13.85 15.22
CA GLY A 327 12.77 -14.47 14.33
C GLY A 327 13.32 -13.54 13.23
N ASP A 328 14.25 -14.09 12.43
CA ASP A 328 14.98 -13.34 11.39
C ASP A 328 14.01 -12.72 10.35
N PRO A 329 14.04 -11.39 10.16
CA PRO A 329 13.17 -10.71 9.19
C PRO A 329 13.35 -11.21 7.75
N SER A 330 14.56 -11.64 7.36
CA SER A 330 14.84 -12.14 6.02
C SER A 330 14.11 -13.47 5.75
N LEU A 331 14.13 -14.37 6.74
CA LEU A 331 13.42 -15.65 6.71
C LEU A 331 11.91 -15.43 6.75
N LEU A 332 11.41 -14.55 7.62
CA LEU A 332 9.99 -14.19 7.68
C LEU A 332 9.48 -13.64 6.35
N THR A 333 10.21 -12.68 5.78
CA THR A 333 9.89 -12.09 4.46
C THR A 333 9.78 -13.18 3.40
N ARG A 334 10.74 -14.11 3.33
CA ARG A 334 10.73 -15.22 2.36
C ARG A 334 9.56 -16.18 2.60
N GLN A 335 9.27 -16.53 3.84
CA GLN A 335 8.18 -17.43 4.22
C GLN A 335 6.80 -16.83 3.88
N TYR A 336 6.56 -15.58 4.29
CA TYR A 336 5.32 -14.87 4.00
C TYR A 336 5.11 -14.72 2.48
N ASN A 337 6.18 -14.43 1.73
CA ASN A 337 6.11 -14.34 0.27
C ASN A 337 5.72 -15.69 -0.38
N LYS A 338 6.34 -16.80 0.05
CA LYS A 338 6.00 -18.14 -0.45
C LYS A 338 4.55 -18.50 -0.17
N LYS A 339 4.08 -18.29 1.07
CA LYS A 339 2.70 -18.58 1.48
C LYS A 339 1.69 -17.70 0.73
N ALA A 340 1.98 -16.41 0.57
CA ALA A 340 1.15 -15.49 -0.18
C ALA A 340 1.00 -15.90 -1.64
N ASN A 341 2.09 -16.26 -2.32
CA ASN A 341 2.05 -16.69 -3.72
C ASN A 341 1.27 -18.00 -3.91
N LEU A 342 1.44 -18.97 -2.98
CA LEU A 342 0.69 -20.21 -3.01
C LEU A 342 -0.82 -19.97 -2.85
N LEU A 343 -1.22 -19.17 -1.87
CA LEU A 343 -2.63 -18.85 -1.64
C LEU A 343 -3.23 -18.01 -2.76
N GLU A 344 -2.46 -17.11 -3.38
CA GLU A 344 -2.88 -16.36 -4.56
C GLU A 344 -3.18 -17.30 -5.73
N PHE A 345 -2.27 -18.23 -6.00
CA PHE A 345 -2.44 -19.21 -7.07
C PHE A 345 -3.69 -20.08 -6.84
N ILE A 346 -3.88 -20.60 -5.62
CA ILE A 346 -5.08 -21.37 -5.26
C ILE A 346 -6.35 -20.53 -5.40
N ALA A 347 -6.33 -19.28 -4.93
CA ALA A 347 -7.47 -18.38 -5.04
C ALA A 347 -7.87 -18.15 -6.50
N ILE A 348 -6.90 -17.85 -7.37
CA ILE A 348 -7.13 -17.64 -8.81
C ILE A 348 -7.68 -18.90 -9.45
N LEU A 349 -7.11 -20.08 -9.17
CA LEU A 349 -7.61 -21.35 -9.69
C LEU A 349 -9.05 -21.63 -9.29
N LEU A 350 -9.43 -21.37 -8.04
CA LEU A 350 -10.81 -21.54 -7.57
C LEU A 350 -11.78 -20.60 -8.27
N LEU A 351 -11.39 -19.33 -8.47
CA LEU A 351 -12.20 -18.37 -9.22
C LEU A 351 -12.39 -18.83 -10.67
N LEU A 352 -11.31 -19.24 -11.34
CA LEU A 352 -11.36 -19.74 -12.71
C LEU A 352 -12.19 -21.02 -12.83
N ALA A 353 -12.10 -21.93 -11.87
CA ALA A 353 -12.93 -23.14 -11.82
C ALA A 353 -14.42 -22.80 -11.71
N GLY A 354 -14.79 -21.90 -10.80
CA GLY A 354 -16.18 -21.44 -10.65
C GLY A 354 -16.73 -20.77 -11.92
N VAL A 355 -15.93 -19.90 -12.54
CA VAL A 355 -16.27 -19.27 -13.83
C VAL A 355 -16.39 -20.31 -14.94
N GLY A 356 -15.47 -21.27 -15.02
CA GLY A 356 -15.47 -22.34 -16.03
C GLY A 356 -16.69 -23.24 -15.94
N ILE A 357 -17.08 -23.66 -14.73
CA ILE A 357 -18.30 -24.47 -14.51
C ILE A 357 -19.54 -23.72 -14.99
N ASN A 358 -19.69 -22.44 -14.62
CA ASN A 358 -20.84 -21.63 -15.02
C ASN A 358 -20.85 -21.36 -16.53
N LEU A 359 -19.69 -21.18 -17.17
CA LEU A 359 -19.59 -21.05 -18.63
C LEU A 359 -20.11 -22.29 -19.36
N VAL A 360 -19.69 -23.48 -18.92
CA VAL A 360 -20.16 -24.75 -19.51
C VAL A 360 -21.67 -24.91 -19.33
N PHE A 361 -22.18 -24.58 -18.15
CA PHE A 361 -23.61 -24.62 -17.86
C PHE A 361 -24.41 -23.69 -18.78
N ILE A 362 -24.06 -22.40 -18.86
CA ILE A 362 -24.76 -21.43 -19.72
C ILE A 362 -24.69 -21.85 -21.19
N ARG A 363 -23.51 -22.28 -21.67
CA ARG A 363 -23.37 -22.74 -23.04
C ARG A 363 -24.31 -23.91 -23.33
N THR A 364 -24.40 -24.87 -22.41
CA THR A 364 -25.26 -26.05 -22.56
C THR A 364 -26.73 -25.66 -22.62
N VAL A 365 -27.16 -24.74 -21.76
CA VAL A 365 -28.54 -24.22 -21.76
C VAL A 365 -28.86 -23.49 -23.06
N LEU A 366 -27.96 -22.61 -23.54
CA LEU A 366 -28.16 -21.89 -24.80
C LEU A 366 -28.24 -22.83 -25.99
N SER A 367 -27.35 -23.83 -26.07
CA SER A 367 -27.37 -24.85 -27.12
C SER A 367 -28.66 -25.69 -27.10
N PHE A 368 -29.17 -26.01 -25.90
CA PHE A 368 -30.43 -26.74 -25.73
C PHE A 368 -31.65 -25.93 -26.17
N LEU A 369 -31.65 -24.61 -25.93
CA LEU A 369 -32.73 -23.71 -26.32
C LEU A 369 -32.83 -23.47 -27.84
N GLY A 370 -31.97 -24.09 -28.64
CA GLY A 370 -32.00 -23.92 -30.10
C GLY A 370 -31.46 -22.58 -30.58
N ILE A 371 -30.92 -21.76 -29.67
CA ILE A 371 -30.07 -20.61 -29.99
C ILE A 371 -28.73 -21.15 -30.48
#